data_AF-A0A7S2RVP7-F1
#
_entry.id   AF-A0A7S2RVP7-F1
#
_cell.length_a   1.000
_cell.length_b   1.000
_cell.length_c   1.000
_cell.angle_alpha   90.00
_cell.angle_beta   90.00
_cell.angle_gamma   90.00
#
_symmetry.space_group_name_H-M   'P 1'
#
loop_
_entity.id
_entity.type
_entity.pdbx_description
1 polymer ?
#
loop_
_entity_poly.entity_id
_entity_poly.type
_entity_poly.pdbx_seq_one_letter_code
_entity_poly.pdbx_strand_id
1 'polypeptide(L)'
;EEVAPEWLVEYLTAKRAVEARLREATPRLRPIIYRPSLIWNWKKVDVLPVIPIFNLASALGVPFVDKTVRVEDLAASIVAGIEDADVSGVQRFSEIEELSARVR
;
A
#
# COMPACT_ATOMS: atom_id res chain seq x y z
N GLU A 1 -25.72 7.53 8.95
CA GLU A 1 -25.46 6.39 8.08
C GLU A 1 -23.99 6.05 8.18
N GLU A 2 -23.65 4.79 8.44
CA GLU A 2 -22.24 4.36 8.40
C GLU A 2 -21.72 4.56 6.97
N VAL A 3 -20.73 5.44 6.83
CA VAL A 3 -20.16 5.85 5.54
C VAL A 3 -19.44 4.69 4.83
N ALA A 4 -19.18 3.58 5.54
CA ALA A 4 -18.49 2.40 5.04
C ALA A 4 -19.23 1.11 5.46
N PRO A 5 -19.22 0.05 4.63
CA PRO A 5 -19.76 -1.26 5.00
C PRO A 5 -19.07 -1.87 6.22
N GLU A 6 -19.81 -2.59 7.06
CA GLU A 6 -19.30 -3.24 8.28
C GLU A 6 -18.08 -4.13 8.02
N TRP A 7 -18.11 -4.98 6.99
CA TRP A 7 -16.99 -5.83 6.59
C TRP A 7 -15.71 -5.04 6.30
N LEU A 8 -15.84 -3.82 5.75
CA LEU A 8 -14.70 -2.97 5.41
C LEU A 8 -14.12 -2.35 6.68
N VAL A 9 -14.98 -1.96 7.64
CA VAL A 9 -14.55 -1.46 8.95
C VAL A 9 -13.80 -2.54 9.72
N GLU A 10 -14.32 -3.77 9.75
CA GLU A 10 -13.65 -4.92 10.39
C GLU A 10 -12.30 -5.22 9.73
N TYR A 11 -12.28 -5.28 8.39
CA TYR A 11 -11.06 -5.52 7.62
C TYR A 11 -9.98 -4.46 7.92
N LEU A 12 -10.35 -3.18 7.91
CA LEU A 12 -9.41 -2.09 8.21
C LEU A 12 -8.95 -2.14 9.67
N THR A 13 -9.84 -2.43 10.62
CA THR A 13 -9.52 -2.57 12.04
C THR A 13 -8.48 -3.67 12.26
N ALA A 14 -8.68 -4.84 11.63
CA ALA A 14 -7.73 -5.95 11.69
C ALA A 14 -6.34 -5.55 11.14
N LYS A 15 -6.29 -4.82 10.01
CA LYS A 15 -5.02 -4.30 9.48
C LYS A 15 -4.35 -3.32 10.44
N ARG A 16 -5.11 -2.40 11.06
CA ARG A 16 -4.58 -1.43 12.04
C ARG A 16 -4.01 -2.10 13.29
N ALA A 17 -4.64 -3.19 13.75
CA ALA A 17 -4.15 -3.97 14.87
C ALA A 17 -2.76 -4.59 14.58
N VAL A 18 -2.56 -5.13 13.37
CA VAL A 18 -1.24 -5.66 12.95
C VAL A 18 -0.19 -4.55 12.92
N GLU A 19 -0.53 -3.38 12.36
CA GLU A 19 0.40 -2.24 12.33
C GLU A 19 0.78 -1.75 13.73
N ALA A 20 -0.19 -1.69 14.66
CA ALA A 20 0.07 -1.29 16.04
C ALA A 20 1.02 -2.29 16.74
N ARG A 21 0.76 -3.59 16.58
CA ARG A 21 1.59 -4.65 17.17
C ARG A 21 3.03 -4.62 16.64
N LEU A 22 3.21 -4.30 15.36
CA LEU A 22 4.54 -4.15 14.75
C LEU A 22 5.29 -2.92 15.29
N ARG A 23 4.60 -1.81 15.56
CA ARG A 23 5.20 -0.62 16.19
C ARG A 23 5.66 -0.90 17.62
N GLU A 24 4.89 -1.66 18.38
CA GLU A 24 5.28 -2.09 19.74
C GLU A 24 6.53 -2.98 19.74
N ALA A 25 6.81 -3.68 18.63
CA ALA A 25 8.01 -4.49 18.48
C ALA A 25 9.26 -3.65 18.14
N THR A 26 9.12 -2.36 17.80
CA THR A 26 10.26 -1.44 17.63
C THR A 26 10.85 -1.06 18.99
N PRO A 27 12.19 -1.07 19.18
CA PRO A 27 13.24 -1.22 18.17
C PRO A 27 13.75 -2.65 17.96
N ARG A 28 13.15 -3.68 18.59
CA ARG A 28 13.61 -5.08 18.42
C ARG A 28 13.48 -5.55 16.97
N LEU A 29 12.48 -5.04 16.26
CA LEU A 29 12.31 -5.19 14.82
C LEU A 29 12.34 -3.80 14.16
N ARG A 30 12.83 -3.75 12.91
CA ARG A 30 12.66 -2.64 11.97
C ARG A 30 11.45 -2.94 11.06
N PRO A 31 10.23 -2.54 11.44
CA PRO A 31 9.06 -2.84 10.62
C PRO A 31 9.04 -1.98 9.35
N ILE A 32 8.76 -2.61 8.22
CA ILE A 32 8.43 -1.95 6.96
C ILE A 32 7.00 -2.39 6.62
N ILE A 33 6.07 -1.45 6.64
CA ILE A 33 4.64 -1.72 6.56
C ILE A 33 4.13 -1.21 5.23
N TYR A 34 3.94 -2.12 4.27
CA TYR A 34 3.36 -1.77 2.98
C TYR A 34 1.85 -1.58 3.10
N ARG A 35 1.38 -0.38 2.79
CA ARG A 35 -0.04 -0.02 2.68
C ARG A 35 -0.37 0.34 1.24
N PRO A 36 -0.36 -0.65 0.33
CA PRO A 36 -0.77 -0.42 -1.04
C PRO A 36 -2.27 -0.14 -1.10
N SER A 37 -2.66 0.54 -2.16
CA SER A 37 -4.04 0.74 -2.57
C SER A 37 -4.57 -0.50 -3.32
N LEU A 38 -5.22 -0.31 -4.46
CA LEU A 38 -5.58 -1.40 -5.36
C LEU A 38 -4.34 -1.94 -6.09
N ILE A 39 -4.04 -3.22 -5.84
CA ILE A 39 -2.94 -3.94 -6.49
C ILE A 39 -3.44 -4.62 -7.78
N TRP A 40 -2.72 -4.47 -8.88
CA TRP A 40 -3.07 -5.07 -10.17
C TRP A 40 -1.87 -5.57 -10.98
N ASN A 41 -2.16 -6.45 -11.92
CA ASN A 41 -1.28 -6.83 -13.03
C ASN A 41 -2.15 -7.15 -14.26
N TRP A 42 -1.54 -7.38 -15.42
CA TRP A 42 -2.26 -7.68 -16.66
C TRP A 42 -3.05 -9.00 -16.65
N LYS A 43 -2.84 -9.86 -15.64
CA LYS A 43 -3.56 -11.12 -15.47
C LYS A 43 -4.84 -10.94 -14.63
N LYS A 44 -4.94 -9.88 -13.84
CA LYS A 44 -6.07 -9.59 -12.95
C LYS A 44 -7.10 -8.72 -13.67
N VAL A 45 -7.81 -9.33 -14.63
CA VAL A 45 -8.70 -8.63 -15.57
C VAL A 45 -9.92 -7.97 -14.90
N ASP A 46 -10.34 -8.48 -13.74
CA ASP A 46 -11.46 -7.97 -12.94
C ASP A 46 -11.21 -6.55 -12.40
N VAL A 47 -9.96 -6.18 -12.15
CA VAL A 47 -9.61 -4.84 -11.63
C VAL A 47 -9.18 -3.86 -12.71
N LEU A 48 -8.90 -4.32 -13.94
CA LEU A 48 -8.41 -3.43 -15.01
C LEU A 48 -9.34 -2.25 -15.33
N PRO A 49 -10.68 -2.43 -15.41
CA PRO A 49 -11.58 -1.33 -15.76
C PRO A 49 -11.61 -0.20 -14.74
N VAL A 50 -11.31 -0.48 -13.46
CA VAL A 50 -11.40 0.50 -12.38
C VAL A 50 -10.09 1.28 -12.15
N ILE A 51 -8.97 0.82 -12.73
CA ILE A 51 -7.65 1.47 -12.60
C ILE A 51 -7.67 2.95 -13.04
N PRO A 52 -8.20 3.31 -14.23
CA PRO A 52 -8.18 4.70 -14.67
C PRO A 52 -8.98 5.61 -13.73
N ILE A 53 -10.08 5.10 -13.16
CA ILE A 53 -10.95 5.84 -12.24
C ILE A 53 -10.17 6.17 -10.96
N PHE A 54 -9.52 5.17 -10.36
CA PHE A 54 -8.74 5.36 -9.13
C PHE A 54 -7.55 6.29 -9.34
N ASN A 55 -6.83 6.12 -10.45
CA ASN A 55 -5.66 6.95 -10.74
C ASN A 55 -6.06 8.41 -11.00
N LEU A 56 -7.17 8.66 -11.70
CA LEU A 56 -7.69 10.01 -11.92
C LEU A 56 -8.18 10.64 -10.62
N ALA A 57 -8.97 9.92 -9.82
CA ALA A 57 -9.47 10.41 -8.55
C ALA A 57 -8.33 10.74 -7.57
N SER A 58 -7.28 9.90 -7.52
CA SER A 58 -6.09 10.17 -6.72
C SER A 58 -5.34 11.42 -7.22
N ALA A 59 -5.18 11.57 -8.54
CA ALA A 59 -4.55 12.76 -9.14
C ALA A 59 -5.35 14.05 -8.89
N LEU A 60 -6.67 13.96 -8.75
CA LEU A 60 -7.56 15.07 -8.39
C LEU A 60 -7.62 15.32 -6.87
N GLY A 61 -6.89 14.54 -6.07
CA GLY A 61 -6.86 14.69 -4.61
C GLY A 61 -8.13 14.26 -3.89
N VAL A 62 -8.93 13.35 -4.49
CA VAL A 62 -10.12 12.80 -3.84
C VAL A 62 -9.70 12.10 -2.53
N PRO A 63 -10.25 12.50 -1.38
CA PRO A 63 -9.92 11.87 -0.10
C PRO A 63 -10.17 10.36 -0.15
N PHE A 64 -9.28 9.60 0.48
CA PHE A 64 -9.34 8.12 0.60
C PHE A 64 -9.12 7.32 -0.70
N VAL A 65 -8.86 7.97 -1.84
CA VAL A 65 -8.53 7.29 -3.10
C VAL A 65 -7.04 7.42 -3.41
N ASP A 66 -6.31 6.33 -3.21
CA ASP A 66 -4.90 6.23 -3.55
C ASP A 66 -4.70 5.66 -4.95
N LYS A 67 -3.65 6.13 -5.65
CA LYS A 67 -3.23 5.63 -6.96
C LYS A 67 -2.98 4.13 -6.90
N THR A 68 -3.44 3.40 -7.91
CA THR A 68 -3.27 1.94 -8.01
C THR A 68 -1.80 1.54 -8.15
N VAL A 69 -1.44 0.38 -7.60
CA VAL A 69 -0.06 -0.11 -7.55
C VAL A 69 0.07 -1.39 -8.39
N ARG A 70 1.13 -1.48 -9.20
CA ARG A 70 1.45 -2.72 -9.91
C ARG A 70 2.08 -3.74 -8.98
N VAL A 71 1.74 -5.03 -9.16
CA VAL A 71 2.36 -6.13 -8.39
C VAL A 71 3.89 -6.10 -8.50
N GLU A 72 4.41 -5.80 -9.68
CA GLU A 72 5.85 -5.77 -9.93
C GLU A 72 6.54 -4.62 -9.18
N ASP A 73 5.91 -3.45 -9.11
CA ASP A 73 6.41 -2.30 -8.36
C ASP A 73 6.38 -2.58 -6.85
N LEU A 74 5.27 -3.16 -6.35
CA LEU A 74 5.19 -3.58 -4.95
C LEU A 74 6.29 -4.59 -4.60
N ALA A 75 6.49 -5.63 -5.41
CA ALA A 75 7.52 -6.63 -5.17
C ALA A 75 8.93 -6.03 -5.19
N ALA A 76 9.26 -5.20 -6.20
CA ALA A 76 10.55 -4.52 -6.27
C ALA A 76 10.79 -3.60 -5.06
N SER A 77 9.77 -2.86 -4.64
CA SER A 77 9.86 -1.98 -3.47
C SER A 77 10.10 -2.75 -2.16
N ILE A 78 9.54 -3.96 -2.01
CA ILE A 78 9.76 -4.84 -0.85
C ILE A 78 11.21 -5.27 -0.77
N VAL A 79 11.78 -5.72 -1.91
CA VAL A 79 13.19 -6.12 -1.97
C VAL A 79 14.10 -4.93 -1.62
N ALA A 80 13.88 -3.78 -2.26
CA ALA A 80 14.64 -2.55 -2.00
C ALA A 80 14.57 -2.11 -0.53
N GLY A 81 13.38 -2.15 0.08
CA GLY A 81 13.19 -1.75 1.48
C GLY A 81 13.88 -2.68 2.48
N ILE A 82 13.99 -3.97 2.17
CA ILE A 82 14.72 -4.92 3.01
C ILE A 82 16.23 -4.63 2.97
N GLU A 83 16.76 -4.37 1.78
CA GLU A 83 18.19 -4.08 1.54
C GLU A 83 18.63 -2.73 2.13
N ASP A 84 17.73 -1.73 2.13
CA ASP A 84 17.98 -0.41 2.68
C ASP A 84 17.71 -0.37 4.20
N ALA A 85 18.76 -0.13 4.98
CA ALA A 85 18.68 -0.10 6.45
C ALA A 85 17.91 1.13 6.97
N ASP A 86 17.79 2.19 6.18
CA ASP A 86 17.13 3.44 6.57
C ASP A 86 15.62 3.39 6.32
N VAL A 87 15.15 2.45 5.50
CA VAL A 87 13.72 2.25 5.24
C VAL A 87 13.03 1.62 6.44
N SER A 88 12.03 2.30 6.98
CA SER A 88 11.19 1.80 8.06
C SER A 88 9.83 2.51 8.07
N GLY A 89 8.89 1.97 8.85
CA GLY A 89 7.56 2.54 8.97
C GLY A 89 6.66 2.23 7.77
N VAL A 90 5.65 3.08 7.56
CA VAL A 90 4.60 2.84 6.57
C VAL A 90 5.03 3.31 5.18
N GLN A 91 4.92 2.43 4.20
CA GLN A 91 5.15 2.69 2.78
C GLN A 91 3.79 2.74 2.06
N ARG A 92 3.37 3.92 1.58
CA ARG A 92 2.17 4.09 0.74
C ARG A 92 2.58 4.09 -0.73
N PHE A 93 1.64 4.36 -1.63
CA PHE A 93 1.87 4.26 -3.08
C PHE A 93 3.06 5.12 -3.55
N SER A 94 3.25 6.32 -2.99
CA SER A 94 4.37 7.19 -3.32
C SER A 94 5.71 6.56 -2.94
N GLU A 95 5.84 6.08 -1.70
CA GLU A 95 7.08 5.47 -1.21
C GLU A 95 7.36 4.13 -1.93
N ILE A 96 6.31 3.38 -2.28
CA ILE A 96 6.43 2.17 -3.11
C ILE A 96 7.00 2.49 -4.49
N GLU A 97 6.51 3.52 -5.16
CA GLU A 97 7.00 3.94 -6.48
C GLU A 97 8.44 4.45 -6.42
N GLU A 98 8.78 5.22 -5.38
CA GLU A 98 10.14 5.69 -5.16
C GLU A 98 11.13 4.55 -4.92
N LEU A 99 10.75 3.56 -4.10
CA LEU A 99 11.59 2.40 -3.81
C LEU A 99 11.70 1.45 -5.02
N SER A 100 10.61 1.22 -5.76
CA SER A 100 10.63 0.33 -6.92
C SER A 100 11.50 0.88 -8.05
N ALA A 101 11.56 2.20 -8.21
CA ALA A 101 12.40 2.88 -9.18
C ALA A 101 13.90 2.68 -8.94
N ARG A 102 14.33 2.32 -7.73
CA ARG A 102 15.76 2.08 -7.40
C ARG A 102 16.27 0.73 -7.92
N VAL A 103 15.37 -0.20 -8.23
CA VAL A 103 15.69 -1.58 -8.64
C VAL A 103 15.61 -1.76 -10.17
N ARG A 104 15.03 -0.78 -10.88
CA ARG A 104 14.87 -0.77 -12.33
C ARG A 104 15.96 0.03 -13.00
#